data_AF-A0A952B7K6-F1
#
_entry.id   AF-A0A952B7K6-F1
#
_cell.length_a   1.000
_cell.length_b   1.000
_cell.length_c   1.000
_cell.angle_alpha   90.00
_cell.angle_beta   90.00
_cell.angle_gamma   90.00
#
_symmetry.space_group_name_H-M   'P 1'
#
loop_
_entity.id
_entity.type
_entity.pdbx_description
1 polymer ?
#
loop_
_entity_poly.entity_id
_entity_poly.type
_entity_poly.pdbx_seq_one_letter_code
_entity_poly.pdbx_strand_id
1 'polypeptide(L)'
;MKTWNLIAALILVIAVIYIVPRSGKSTYIEQRGKELSITVGKYSLTAAIDGHQMNNSFLAAGGSVGEKFYSASLAVIPLDTAEQLARKYGDFSKCKSQGASEALRSVKSMLLYAANHDIEKTLEKINKLAVAGNNTIIQMTYMQLSIINYTIEGQETPIVTSSNIPSFLVKDVQIIEKNRNF
;
A
#
# COMPACT_ATOMS: atom_id res chain seq x y z
N MET A 1 17.44 -13.21 59.31
CA MET A 1 18.12 -12.43 58.26
C MET A 1 17.93 -13.10 56.90
N LYS A 2 17.84 -12.29 55.84
CA LYS A 2 17.61 -12.57 54.40
C LYS A 2 16.14 -12.52 53.95
N THR A 3 15.56 -11.32 53.79
CA THR A 3 15.49 -10.51 52.54
C THR A 3 14.78 -11.26 51.40
N TRP A 4 13.49 -11.02 51.16
CA TRP A 4 12.93 -9.98 50.26
C TRP A 4 13.34 -10.12 48.79
N ASN A 5 12.29 -10.20 47.96
CA ASN A 5 12.20 -9.80 46.56
C ASN A 5 12.92 -10.66 45.50
N LEU A 6 12.13 -11.39 44.72
CA LEU A 6 12.07 -11.18 43.27
C LEU A 6 10.85 -11.89 42.70
N ILE A 7 9.73 -11.17 42.72
CA ILE A 7 8.62 -11.35 41.79
C ILE A 7 9.20 -11.02 40.40
N ALA A 8 9.74 -12.02 39.73
CA ALA A 8 10.04 -11.92 38.30
C ALA A 8 8.80 -12.41 37.56
N ALA A 9 7.85 -11.50 37.38
CA ALA A 9 6.77 -11.66 36.43
C ALA A 9 7.37 -11.91 35.05
N LEU A 10 7.40 -13.17 34.64
CA LEU A 10 7.74 -13.58 33.29
C LEU A 10 6.58 -13.14 32.39
N ILE A 11 6.64 -11.89 31.92
CA ILE A 11 5.74 -11.39 30.88
C ILE A 11 6.11 -12.13 29.60
N LEU A 12 5.40 -13.22 29.36
CA LEU A 12 5.40 -13.95 28.10
C LEU A 12 4.77 -13.03 27.05
N VAL A 13 5.59 -12.23 26.36
CA VAL A 13 5.14 -11.49 25.17
C VAL A 13 4.85 -12.53 24.10
N ILE A 14 3.56 -12.85 23.92
CA ILE A 14 3.09 -13.69 22.82
C ILE A 14 3.31 -12.87 21.55
N ALA A 15 4.44 -13.09 20.88
CA ALA A 15 4.61 -12.72 19.49
C ALA A 15 3.60 -13.57 18.70
N VAL A 16 2.51 -12.96 18.26
CA VAL A 16 1.52 -13.61 17.40
C VAL A 16 2.14 -13.78 16.03
N ILE A 17 2.87 -14.88 15.83
CA ILE A 17 3.40 -15.28 14.52
C ILE A 17 2.31 -16.08 13.81
N TYR A 18 1.55 -15.44 12.93
CA TYR A 18 0.66 -16.16 12.00
C TYR A 18 1.51 -16.79 10.89
N ILE A 19 1.79 -18.09 11.01
CA ILE A 19 2.46 -18.87 9.96
C ILE A 19 1.39 -19.52 9.09
N VAL A 20 1.23 -19.05 7.85
CA VAL A 20 0.52 -19.77 6.80
C VAL A 20 1.43 -19.83 5.57
N PRO A 21 2.07 -20.97 5.27
CA PRO A 21 2.86 -21.12 4.07
C PRO A 21 1.95 -21.54 2.91
N ARG A 22 1.74 -20.67 1.91
CA ARG A 22 1.14 -21.07 0.62
C ARG A 22 1.74 -20.29 -0.53
N SER A 23 1.97 -21.01 -1.63
CA SER A 23 2.51 -20.54 -2.91
C SER A 23 1.84 -19.25 -3.40
N GLY A 24 2.54 -18.15 -3.23
CA GLY A 24 2.20 -16.77 -3.58
C GLY A 24 3.35 -15.90 -3.07
N LYS A 25 3.54 -14.68 -3.59
CA LYS A 25 4.57 -13.76 -3.11
C LYS A 25 4.19 -13.21 -1.72
N SER A 26 4.06 -14.08 -0.72
CA SER A 26 3.45 -13.76 0.57
C SER A 26 4.08 -12.52 1.18
N THR A 27 3.28 -11.48 1.37
CA THR A 27 3.72 -10.30 2.13
C THR A 27 3.79 -10.69 3.61
N TYR A 28 4.99 -10.74 4.19
CA TYR A 28 5.21 -10.96 5.62
C TYR A 28 5.52 -9.63 6.31
N ILE A 29 4.90 -9.37 7.46
CA ILE A 29 5.14 -8.15 8.23
C ILE A 29 5.44 -8.51 9.68
N GLU A 30 6.64 -8.13 10.13
CA GLU A 30 7.00 -8.16 11.54
C GLU A 30 7.06 -6.73 12.08
N GLN A 31 6.38 -6.47 13.20
CA GLN A 31 6.40 -5.16 13.85
C GLN A 31 7.17 -5.22 15.16
N ARG A 32 8.19 -4.37 15.30
CA ARG A 32 8.93 -4.16 16.55
C ARG A 32 8.85 -2.69 16.95
N GLY A 33 7.95 -2.38 17.87
CA GLY A 33 7.65 -0.99 18.24
C GLY A 33 7.07 -0.22 17.05
N LYS A 34 7.79 0.81 16.59
CA LYS A 34 7.40 1.64 15.43
C LYS A 34 8.00 1.17 14.11
N GLU A 35 8.92 0.23 14.15
CA GLU A 35 9.57 -0.33 12.96
C GLU A 35 8.81 -1.54 12.45
N LEU A 36 8.78 -1.67 11.13
CA LEU A 36 8.17 -2.73 10.36
C LEU A 36 9.23 -3.35 9.47
N SER A 37 9.39 -4.66 9.55
CA SER A 37 10.06 -5.44 8.52
C SER A 37 9.00 -6.04 7.62
N ILE A 38 9.07 -5.74 6.33
CA ILE A 38 8.10 -6.17 5.32
C ILE A 38 8.86 -6.99 4.26
N THR A 39 8.46 -8.24 4.06
CA THR A 39 9.03 -9.09 3.01
C THR A 39 7.98 -9.33 1.94
N VAL A 40 8.32 -9.10 0.66
CA VAL A 40 7.48 -9.33 -0.52
C VAL A 40 8.26 -10.20 -1.51
N GLY A 41 7.95 -11.50 -1.57
CA GLY A 41 8.75 -12.45 -2.36
C GLY A 41 10.20 -12.49 -1.86
N LYS A 42 11.17 -12.23 -2.75
CA LYS A 42 12.61 -12.19 -2.43
C LYS A 42 13.09 -10.85 -1.85
N TYR A 43 12.18 -9.89 -1.66
CA TYR A 43 12.53 -8.52 -1.26
C TYR A 43 12.16 -8.29 0.19
N SER A 44 13.06 -7.68 0.96
CA SER A 44 12.81 -7.28 2.33
C SER A 44 13.01 -5.77 2.49
N LEU A 45 12.16 -5.17 3.30
CA LEU A 45 12.07 -3.73 3.52
C LEU A 45 12.01 -3.49 5.03
N THR A 46 12.76 -2.52 5.52
CA THR A 46 12.56 -1.95 6.85
C THR A 46 11.97 -0.55 6.73
N ALA A 47 10.86 -0.29 7.42
CA ALA A 47 10.17 0.99 7.41
C ALA A 47 9.72 1.38 8.83
N ALA A 48 9.51 2.67 9.06
CA ALA A 48 8.77 3.16 10.22
C ALA A 48 7.37 3.62 9.80
N ILE A 49 6.40 3.44 10.70
CA ILE A 49 5.08 4.05 10.53
C ILE A 49 5.22 5.57 10.75
N ASP A 50 4.86 6.34 9.73
CA ASP A 50 5.01 7.79 9.69
C ASP A 50 3.64 8.45 9.52
N GLY A 51 2.95 8.66 10.64
CA GLY A 51 1.65 9.31 10.69
C GLY A 51 0.53 8.42 11.19
N HIS A 52 -0.71 8.89 10.99
CA HIS A 52 -1.92 8.24 11.47
C HIS A 52 -2.58 7.38 10.40
N GLN A 53 -3.40 6.45 10.83
CA GLN A 53 -4.27 5.69 9.94
C GLN A 53 -5.27 6.61 9.25
N MET A 54 -5.32 6.51 7.92
CA MET A 54 -6.27 7.22 7.07
C MET A 54 -7.25 6.22 6.46
N ASN A 55 -8.48 6.68 6.20
CA ASN A 55 -9.48 5.94 5.43
C ASN A 55 -10.03 6.87 4.36
N ASN A 56 -9.60 6.67 3.11
CA ASN A 56 -9.94 7.54 2.00
C ASN A 56 -10.41 6.73 0.78
N SER A 57 -11.21 7.38 -0.06
CA SER A 57 -11.65 6.82 -1.34
C SER A 57 -10.93 7.46 -2.50
N PHE A 58 -10.67 6.66 -3.53
CA PHE A 58 -9.89 7.05 -4.70
C PHE A 58 -10.47 6.48 -5.98
N LEU A 59 -10.30 7.21 -7.08
CA LEU A 59 -10.31 6.65 -8.43
C LEU A 59 -8.93 6.04 -8.71
N ALA A 60 -8.87 4.74 -8.99
CA ALA A 60 -7.67 4.06 -9.44
C ALA A 60 -7.43 4.33 -10.94
N ALA A 61 -6.65 5.38 -11.23
CA ALA A 61 -6.42 5.91 -12.57
C ALA A 61 -5.31 5.18 -13.35
N GLY A 62 -4.49 4.36 -12.69
CA GLY A 62 -3.47 3.55 -13.34
C GLY A 62 -2.81 2.55 -12.40
N GLY A 63 -2.19 1.52 -12.96
CA GLY A 63 -1.42 0.53 -12.23
C GLY A 63 -0.12 0.18 -12.96
N SER A 64 0.76 -0.56 -12.31
CA SER A 64 2.04 -0.99 -12.89
C SER A 64 2.04 -2.47 -13.27
N VAL A 65 2.90 -2.85 -14.22
CA VAL A 65 3.19 -4.23 -14.64
C VAL A 65 4.67 -4.51 -14.38
N GLY A 66 5.01 -5.77 -14.07
CA GLY A 66 6.40 -6.21 -13.88
C GLY A 66 6.66 -6.89 -12.53
N GLU A 67 7.91 -7.27 -12.29
CA GLU A 67 8.36 -7.68 -10.95
C GLU A 67 8.35 -6.47 -10.02
N LYS A 68 7.81 -6.65 -8.81
CA LYS A 68 7.53 -5.55 -7.87
C LYS A 68 8.13 -5.86 -6.52
N PHE A 69 8.59 -4.81 -5.87
CA PHE A 69 9.10 -4.77 -4.49
C PHE A 69 8.00 -4.40 -3.48
N TYR A 70 6.74 -4.45 -3.92
CA TYR A 70 5.55 -3.98 -3.23
C TYR A 70 4.36 -4.80 -3.75
N SER A 71 3.26 -4.88 -2.99
CA SER A 71 2.07 -5.64 -3.38
C SER A 71 1.37 -5.02 -4.60
N ALA A 72 1.26 -3.69 -4.65
CA ALA A 72 0.78 -2.96 -5.82
C ALA A 72 1.38 -1.55 -5.91
N SER A 73 1.38 -0.98 -7.12
CA SER A 73 1.63 0.46 -7.32
C SER A 73 0.49 1.01 -8.14
N LEU A 74 -0.16 2.03 -7.59
CA LEU A 74 -1.33 2.66 -8.17
C LEU A 74 -1.06 4.14 -8.40
N ALA A 75 -1.52 4.63 -9.55
CA ALA A 75 -1.79 6.03 -9.78
C ALA A 75 -3.25 6.28 -9.40
N VAL A 76 -3.49 7.17 -8.45
CA VAL A 76 -4.83 7.43 -7.90
C VAL A 76 -5.19 8.90 -7.95
N ILE A 77 -6.48 9.20 -8.07
CA ILE A 77 -7.05 10.55 -7.87
C ILE A 77 -7.98 10.47 -6.66
N PRO A 78 -7.85 11.35 -5.65
CA PRO A 78 -8.83 11.42 -4.56
C PRO A 78 -10.26 11.53 -5.09
N LEU A 79 -11.20 10.77 -4.53
CA LEU A 79 -12.55 10.65 -5.11
C LEU A 79 -13.28 11.99 -5.19
N ASP A 80 -13.16 12.83 -4.16
CA ASP A 80 -13.71 14.19 -4.14
C ASP A 80 -13.20 15.05 -5.30
N THR A 81 -11.91 14.91 -5.62
CA THR A 81 -11.25 15.60 -6.73
C THR A 81 -11.75 15.06 -8.07
N ALA A 82 -11.86 13.73 -8.21
CA ALA A 82 -12.44 13.11 -9.41
C ALA A 82 -13.89 13.58 -9.66
N GLU A 83 -14.71 13.67 -8.62
CA GLU A 83 -16.10 14.16 -8.72
C GLU A 83 -16.18 15.66 -9.04
N GLN A 84 -15.24 16.47 -8.57
CA GLN A 84 -15.15 17.88 -8.97
C GLN A 84 -14.75 18.02 -10.44
N LEU A 85 -13.78 17.23 -10.91
CA LEU A 85 -13.36 17.22 -12.31
C LEU A 85 -14.51 16.79 -13.22
N ALA A 86 -15.25 15.74 -12.86
CA ALA A 86 -16.42 15.28 -13.61
C ALA A 86 -17.51 16.37 -13.72
N ARG A 87 -17.83 17.03 -12.60
CA ARG A 87 -18.83 18.13 -12.61
C ARG A 87 -18.41 19.31 -13.47
N LYS A 88 -17.11 19.60 -13.55
CA LYS A 88 -16.58 20.77 -14.27
C LYS A 88 -16.31 20.51 -15.75
N TYR A 89 -15.83 19.32 -16.09
CA TYR A 89 -15.31 19.00 -17.42
C TYR A 89 -16.01 17.81 -18.10
N GLY A 90 -16.94 17.14 -17.42
CA GLY A 90 -17.50 15.85 -17.85
C GLY A 90 -16.43 14.76 -17.79
N ASP A 91 -16.39 13.91 -18.82
CA ASP A 91 -15.42 12.83 -18.92
C ASP A 91 -13.98 13.35 -19.07
N PHE A 92 -13.30 13.50 -17.93
CA PHE A 92 -11.91 13.94 -17.85
C PHE A 92 -10.89 12.80 -18.07
N SER A 93 -11.35 11.54 -18.10
CA SER A 93 -10.48 10.36 -18.24
C SER A 93 -9.99 10.14 -19.67
N LYS A 94 -10.69 10.71 -20.66
CA LYS A 94 -10.31 10.62 -22.07
C LYS A 94 -9.10 11.50 -22.41
N CYS A 95 -8.15 10.92 -23.14
CA CYS A 95 -7.06 11.67 -23.77
C CYS A 95 -7.63 12.81 -24.62
N LYS A 96 -7.09 14.03 -24.44
CA LYS A 96 -7.53 15.28 -25.10
C LYS A 96 -8.88 15.84 -24.63
N SER A 97 -9.50 15.31 -23.57
CA SER A 97 -10.63 15.99 -22.93
C SER A 97 -10.18 17.33 -22.33
N GLN A 98 -11.12 18.26 -22.14
CA GLN A 98 -10.83 19.55 -21.51
C GLN A 98 -10.31 19.39 -20.06
N GLY A 99 -10.70 18.31 -19.38
CA GLY A 99 -10.28 18.00 -18.01
C GLY A 99 -8.97 17.19 -17.91
N ALA A 100 -8.43 16.65 -19.01
CA ALA A 100 -7.32 15.69 -18.98
C ALA A 100 -6.05 16.24 -18.30
N SER A 101 -5.70 17.50 -18.53
CA SER A 101 -4.52 18.10 -17.92
C SER A 101 -4.68 18.30 -16.41
N GLU A 102 -5.89 18.67 -15.95
CA GLU A 102 -6.16 18.83 -14.51
C GLU A 102 -6.26 17.48 -13.81
N ALA A 103 -6.82 16.47 -14.49
CA ALA A 103 -6.81 15.10 -14.01
C ALA A 103 -5.38 14.60 -13.80
N LEU A 104 -4.49 14.80 -14.78
CA LEU A 104 -3.09 14.40 -14.69
C LEU A 104 -2.36 15.09 -13.52
N ARG A 105 -2.60 16.38 -13.30
CA ARG A 105 -2.05 17.13 -12.15
C ARG A 105 -2.56 16.63 -10.80
N SER A 106 -3.73 16.02 -10.78
CA SER A 106 -4.38 15.50 -9.57
C SER A 106 -3.97 14.06 -9.23
N VAL A 107 -3.22 13.40 -10.12
CA VAL A 107 -2.74 12.02 -9.91
C VAL A 107 -1.70 11.99 -8.80
N LYS A 108 -1.88 11.04 -7.88
CA LYS A 108 -0.94 10.67 -6.83
C LYS A 108 -0.45 9.26 -7.07
N SER A 109 0.87 9.08 -7.15
CA SER A 109 1.48 7.75 -7.19
C SER A 109 1.62 7.18 -5.78
N MET A 110 1.31 5.91 -5.61
CA MET A 110 1.39 5.20 -4.32
C MET A 110 2.07 3.84 -4.50
N LEU A 111 3.03 3.53 -3.62
CA LEU A 111 3.53 2.17 -3.43
C LEU A 111 2.79 1.53 -2.25
N LEU A 112 2.17 0.37 -2.48
CA LEU A 112 1.25 -0.24 -1.52
C LEU A 112 1.79 -1.59 -1.04
N TYR A 113 1.87 -1.74 0.28
CA TYR A 113 2.26 -2.96 0.97
C TYR A 113 1.03 -3.51 1.70
N ALA A 114 0.63 -4.74 1.39
CA ALA A 114 -0.53 -5.36 1.99
C ALA A 114 -0.25 -5.83 3.42
N ALA A 115 -1.15 -5.55 4.36
CA ALA A 115 -0.99 -6.03 5.74
C ALA A 115 -1.22 -7.54 5.91
N ASN A 116 -1.87 -8.18 4.94
CA ASN A 116 -2.10 -9.62 4.89
C ASN A 116 -2.40 -10.09 3.45
N HIS A 117 -2.54 -11.40 3.27
CA HIS A 117 -2.76 -12.05 1.97
C HIS A 117 -4.07 -11.67 1.27
N ASP A 118 -5.15 -11.44 2.02
CA ASP A 118 -6.45 -11.11 1.42
C ASP A 118 -6.45 -9.68 0.86
N ILE A 119 -5.78 -8.77 1.57
CA ILE A 119 -5.50 -7.41 1.09
C ILE A 119 -4.60 -7.48 -0.15
N GLU A 120 -3.56 -8.32 -0.15
CA GLU A 120 -2.65 -8.49 -1.28
C GLU A 120 -3.40 -8.89 -2.55
N LYS A 121 -4.22 -9.94 -2.49
CA LYS A 121 -5.07 -10.38 -3.61
C LYS A 121 -6.00 -9.29 -4.11
N THR A 122 -6.56 -8.51 -3.19
CA THR A 122 -7.49 -7.42 -3.54
C THR A 122 -6.75 -6.29 -4.24
N LEU A 123 -5.56 -5.92 -3.76
CA LEU A 123 -4.67 -4.95 -4.40
C LEU A 123 -4.21 -5.42 -5.78
N GLU A 124 -3.85 -6.70 -5.95
CA GLU A 124 -3.52 -7.28 -7.27
C GLU A 124 -4.67 -7.14 -8.26
N LYS A 125 -5.90 -7.42 -7.81
CA LYS A 125 -7.12 -7.27 -8.62
C LYS A 125 -7.35 -5.81 -9.01
N ILE A 126 -7.21 -4.88 -8.06
CA ILE A 126 -7.32 -3.43 -8.32
C ILE A 126 -6.26 -2.99 -9.33
N ASN A 127 -5.01 -3.42 -9.16
CA ASN A 127 -3.93 -3.10 -10.09
C ASN A 127 -4.22 -3.63 -11.50
N LYS A 128 -4.73 -4.86 -11.64
CA LYS A 128 -5.13 -5.41 -12.95
C LYS A 128 -6.23 -4.56 -13.61
N LEU A 129 -7.23 -4.14 -12.84
CA LEU A 129 -8.31 -3.28 -13.35
C LEU A 129 -7.77 -1.91 -13.79
N ALA A 130 -6.88 -1.31 -13.00
CA ALA A 130 -6.28 -0.01 -13.28
C ALA A 130 -5.33 -0.05 -14.49
N VAL A 131 -4.53 -1.13 -14.65
CA VAL A 131 -3.71 -1.37 -15.86
C VAL A 131 -4.58 -1.48 -17.11
N ALA A 132 -5.75 -2.11 -16.99
CA ALA A 132 -6.71 -2.21 -18.09
C ALA A 132 -7.51 -0.91 -18.34
N GLY A 133 -7.21 0.17 -17.62
CA GLY A 133 -7.87 1.47 -17.80
C GLY A 133 -9.31 1.54 -17.27
N ASN A 134 -9.70 0.64 -16.36
CA ASN A 134 -11.05 0.68 -15.79
C ASN A 134 -11.15 1.77 -14.72
N ASN A 135 -12.14 2.66 -14.87
CA ASN A 135 -12.51 3.66 -13.86
C ASN A 135 -13.05 2.97 -12.59
N THR A 136 -12.15 2.57 -11.71
CA THR A 136 -12.46 1.79 -10.50
C THR A 136 -12.38 2.70 -9.28
N ILE A 137 -13.46 2.77 -8.51
CA ILE A 137 -13.46 3.47 -7.22
C ILE A 137 -13.12 2.47 -6.13
N ILE A 138 -12.11 2.82 -5.34
CA ILE A 138 -11.64 2.04 -4.21
C ILE A 138 -11.77 2.83 -2.92
N GLN A 139 -11.95 2.14 -1.82
CA GLN A 139 -11.74 2.69 -0.47
C GLN A 139 -10.59 1.94 0.17
N MET A 140 -9.72 2.68 0.83
CA MET A 140 -8.50 2.13 1.40
C MET A 140 -8.28 2.70 2.79
N THR A 141 -8.04 1.79 3.74
CA THR A 141 -7.52 2.14 5.07
C THR A 141 -6.02 1.86 5.08
N TYR A 142 -5.21 2.88 5.33
CA TYR A 142 -3.76 2.79 5.16
C TYR A 142 -2.99 3.73 6.10
N MET A 143 -1.69 3.46 6.25
CA MET A 143 -0.75 4.31 6.99
C MET A 143 0.46 4.59 6.10
N GLN A 144 1.01 5.79 6.18
CA GLN A 144 2.23 6.13 5.47
C GLN A 144 3.45 5.48 6.12
N LEU A 145 4.38 5.06 5.28
CA LEU A 145 5.63 4.43 5.65
C LEU A 145 6.79 5.37 5.32
N SER A 146 7.63 5.65 6.31
CA SER A 146 8.96 6.20 6.11
C SER A 146 9.92 5.05 5.90
N ILE A 147 10.43 4.89 4.69
CA ILE A 147 11.29 3.77 4.35
C ILE A 147 12.71 4.01 4.86
N ILE A 148 13.24 3.05 5.62
CA ILE A 148 14.57 3.13 6.23
C ILE A 148 15.59 2.38 5.36
N ASN A 149 15.27 1.14 4.94
CA ASN A 149 16.21 0.31 4.18
C ASN A 149 15.50 -0.73 3.29
N TYR A 150 16.18 -1.19 2.26
CA TYR A 150 15.75 -2.26 1.35
C TYR A 150 16.86 -3.30 1.15
N THR A 151 16.51 -4.57 1.17
CA THR A 151 17.41 -5.69 0.88
C THR A 151 16.76 -6.69 -0.06
N ILE A 152 17.57 -7.43 -0.80
CA ILE A 152 17.13 -8.59 -1.60
C ILE A 152 17.72 -9.82 -0.93
N GLU A 153 16.94 -10.88 -0.74
CA GLU A 153 17.45 -12.15 -0.26
C GLU A 153 18.61 -12.62 -1.16
N GLY A 154 19.80 -12.78 -0.56
CA GLY A 154 21.04 -13.11 -1.27
C GLY A 154 21.92 -11.93 -1.72
N GLN A 155 21.51 -10.67 -1.48
CA GLN A 155 22.33 -9.48 -1.68
C GLN A 155 22.17 -8.48 -0.52
N GLU A 156 23.24 -8.26 0.25
CA GLU A 156 23.27 -7.28 1.35
C GLU A 156 23.31 -5.82 0.88
N THR A 157 23.44 -5.56 -0.43
CA THR A 157 23.49 -4.20 -0.93
C THR A 157 22.16 -3.49 -0.73
N PRO A 158 22.14 -2.37 0.02
CA PRO A 158 20.94 -1.57 0.17
C PRO A 158 20.51 -1.05 -1.20
N ILE A 159 19.27 -1.32 -1.61
CA ILE A 159 18.73 -0.61 -2.77
C ILE A 159 18.51 0.83 -2.33
N VAL A 160 19.30 1.75 -2.87
CA VAL A 160 18.99 3.17 -2.83
C VAL A 160 17.73 3.37 -3.67
N THR A 161 16.56 3.32 -3.05
CA THR A 161 15.34 3.71 -3.74
C THR A 161 15.38 5.21 -3.94
N SER A 162 15.83 5.63 -5.12
CA SER A 162 15.67 6.99 -5.64
C SER A 162 14.21 7.36 -5.95
N SER A 163 13.26 6.49 -5.61
CA SER A 163 11.84 6.71 -5.81
C SER A 163 11.28 7.61 -4.70
N ASN A 164 11.05 8.88 -5.02
CA ASN A 164 10.29 9.82 -4.20
C ASN A 164 8.78 9.48 -4.13
N ILE A 165 8.36 8.29 -4.58
CA ILE A 165 6.97 7.85 -4.52
C ILE A 165 6.64 7.46 -3.08
N PRO A 166 5.61 8.04 -2.46
CA PRO A 166 5.19 7.68 -1.11
C PRO A 166 4.77 6.21 -1.00
N SER A 167 5.17 5.59 0.11
CA SER A 167 4.89 4.20 0.45
C SER A 167 3.85 4.10 1.55
N PHE A 168 2.94 3.13 1.45
CA PHE A 168 1.84 2.95 2.38
C PHE A 168 1.62 1.49 2.76
N LEU A 169 1.40 1.25 4.05
CA LEU A 169 0.88 -0.01 4.55
C LEU A 169 -0.65 0.01 4.48
N VAL A 170 -1.23 -0.90 3.70
CA VAL A 170 -2.67 -1.03 3.51
C VAL A 170 -3.22 -2.05 4.51
N LYS A 171 -4.09 -1.58 5.40
CA LYS A 171 -4.74 -2.38 6.45
C LYS A 171 -6.11 -2.91 6.04
N ASP A 172 -6.77 -2.26 5.11
CA ASP A 172 -8.01 -2.72 4.48
C ASP A 172 -8.18 -2.05 3.12
N VAL A 173 -8.82 -2.74 2.18
CA VAL A 173 -9.11 -2.21 0.86
C VAL A 173 -10.31 -2.91 0.22
N GLN A 174 -11.17 -2.13 -0.41
CA GLN A 174 -12.32 -2.65 -1.16
C GLN A 174 -12.58 -1.87 -2.44
N ILE A 175 -13.13 -2.56 -3.43
CA ILE A 175 -13.68 -1.94 -4.64
C ILE A 175 -15.11 -1.54 -4.34
N ILE A 176 -15.40 -0.24 -4.37
CA ILE A 176 -16.75 0.31 -4.16
C ILE A 176 -17.53 0.28 -5.47
N GLU A 177 -16.88 0.66 -6.57
CA GLU A 177 -17.53 0.81 -7.87
C GLU A 177 -16.56 0.44 -9.00
N LYS A 178 -17.08 -0.13 -10.09
CA LYS A 178 -16.31 -0.44 -11.30
C LYS A 178 -16.96 0.22 -12.50
N ASN A 179 -16.14 0.61 -13.47
CA ASN A 179 -16.57 1.18 -14.74
C ASN A 179 -17.44 2.42 -14.54
N ARG A 180 -17.04 3.29 -13.60
CA ARG A 180 -17.75 4.55 -13.39
C ARG A 180 -17.63 5.41 -14.64
N ASN A 181 -18.79 5.85 -15.11
CA ASN A 181 -18.88 6.84 -16.18
C ASN A 181 -18.77 8.23 -15.54
N PHE A 182 -17.87 9.05 -16.05
CA PHE A 182 -17.68 10.45 -15.67
C PHE A 182 -18.11 11.38 -16.79
#